data_AF-A0A3M1KM48-F1
#
_entry.id   AF-A0A3M1KM48-F1
#
_cell.length_a   1.000
_cell.length_b   1.000
_cell.length_c   1.000
_cell.angle_alpha   90.00
_cell.angle_beta   90.00
_cell.angle_gamma   90.00
#
_symmetry.space_group_name_H-M   'P 1'
#
loop_
_entity.id
_entity.type
_entity.pdbx_description
1 polymer ?
#
loop_
_entity_poly.entity_id
_entity_poly.type
_entity_poly.pdbx_seq_one_letter_code
_entity_poly.pdbx_strand_id
1 'polypeptide(L)'
;TVSEAVQASTALPGFYRPARINGVDYVDGGVRRTASIDVAIEHGADLVICYNPFRPFTNRVAHRYVPETGKFESEGTPLADQGIITVLNQVFRTLLHSRLQYGLRQYQEDTNFQGDIIVVEPTERDTRFFAMNPLAFWEGPKAGRHGYVSVTQSIETHYDIVKQILQSYGILMTRREVREGLERMRRFGGSAEGDEVLLREVPRRELDVA
;
A
#
# COMPACT_ATOMS: atom_id res chain seq x y z
N THR A 1 -18.15 -19.90 -1.55
CA THR A 1 -18.78 -18.57 -1.49
C THR A 1 -17.72 -17.48 -1.47
N VAL A 2 -18.08 -16.22 -1.73
CA VAL A 2 -17.11 -15.08 -1.61
C VAL A 2 -16.53 -15.01 -0.19
N SER A 3 -17.35 -15.23 0.83
CA SER A 3 -16.91 -15.19 2.22
C SER A 3 -15.86 -16.25 2.55
N GLU A 4 -16.03 -17.49 2.07
CA GLU A 4 -15.04 -18.57 2.26
C GLU A 4 -13.72 -18.26 1.53
N ALA A 5 -13.80 -17.71 0.31
CA ALA A 5 -12.61 -17.31 -0.44
C ALA A 5 -11.83 -16.20 0.28
N VAL A 6 -12.52 -15.19 0.84
CA VAL A 6 -11.91 -14.13 1.65
C VAL A 6 -11.30 -14.70 2.93
N GLN A 7 -11.99 -15.62 3.62
CA GLN A 7 -11.47 -16.29 4.81
C GLN A 7 -10.17 -17.06 4.50
N ALA A 8 -10.13 -17.81 3.39
CA ALA A 8 -8.93 -18.51 2.94
C ALA A 8 -7.79 -17.54 2.60
N SER A 9 -8.10 -16.46 1.86
CA SER A 9 -7.09 -15.48 1.43
C SER A 9 -6.45 -14.71 2.59
N THR A 10 -7.09 -14.67 3.76
CA THR A 10 -6.66 -13.91 4.94
C THR A 10 -6.19 -14.79 6.11
N ALA A 11 -6.10 -16.11 5.90
CA ALA A 11 -5.70 -17.08 6.90
C ALA A 11 -4.18 -17.06 7.14
N LEU A 12 -3.68 -15.97 7.74
CA LEU A 12 -2.25 -15.73 7.95
C LEU A 12 -1.67 -16.77 8.93
N PRO A 13 -0.66 -17.56 8.51
CA PRO A 13 -0.02 -18.55 9.38
C PRO A 13 0.54 -17.91 10.65
N GLY A 14 0.34 -18.59 11.78
CA GLY A 14 0.72 -18.10 13.12
C GLY A 14 -0.34 -17.27 13.83
N PHE A 15 -1.32 -16.71 13.10
CA PHE A 15 -2.42 -15.93 13.66
C PHE A 15 -3.78 -16.61 13.48
N TYR A 16 -4.01 -17.24 12.34
CA TYR A 16 -5.27 -17.91 12.01
C TYR A 16 -5.06 -19.38 11.65
N ARG A 17 -6.10 -20.19 11.89
CA ARG A 17 -6.13 -21.58 11.40
C ARG A 17 -6.31 -21.57 9.88
N PRO A 18 -5.70 -22.53 9.14
CA PRO A 18 -5.98 -22.71 7.73
C PRO A 18 -7.49 -22.86 7.46
N ALA A 19 -7.98 -22.26 6.38
CA ALA A 19 -9.36 -22.39 5.96
C ALA A 19 -9.54 -23.67 5.15
N ARG A 20 -10.44 -24.57 5.58
CA ARG A 20 -10.72 -25.83 4.90
C ARG A 20 -11.87 -25.63 3.91
N ILE A 21 -11.61 -25.70 2.61
CA ILE A 21 -12.61 -25.60 1.54
C ILE A 21 -12.54 -26.87 0.70
N ASN A 22 -13.67 -27.57 0.54
CA ASN A 22 -13.77 -28.82 -0.22
C ASN A 22 -12.70 -29.86 0.12
N GLY A 23 -12.34 -29.97 1.40
CA GLY A 23 -11.33 -30.94 1.86
C GLY A 23 -9.87 -30.47 1.74
N VAL A 24 -9.59 -29.27 1.22
CA VAL A 24 -8.24 -28.71 1.08
C VAL A 24 -8.02 -27.57 2.06
N ASP A 25 -6.87 -27.56 2.75
CA ASP A 25 -6.46 -26.45 3.63
C ASP A 25 -5.81 -25.33 2.82
N TYR A 26 -6.30 -24.11 3.01
CA TYR A 26 -5.77 -22.90 2.40
C TYR A 26 -5.20 -21.97 3.48
N VAL A 27 -4.13 -21.26 3.12
CA VAL A 27 -3.49 -20.23 3.92
C VAL A 27 -3.44 -18.92 3.14
N ASP A 28 -3.10 -17.83 3.83
CA ASP A 28 -3.05 -16.48 3.27
C ASP A 28 -2.34 -16.39 1.91
N GLY A 29 -2.98 -15.65 0.99
CA GLY A 29 -2.51 -15.53 -0.40
C GLY A 29 -1.15 -14.85 -0.53
N GLY A 30 -0.83 -13.93 0.39
CA GLY A 30 0.43 -13.20 0.44
C GLY A 30 1.64 -14.09 0.71
N VAL A 31 1.44 -15.32 1.20
CA VAL A 31 2.48 -16.35 1.34
C VAL A 31 3.00 -16.79 -0.04
N ARG A 32 2.14 -16.87 -1.06
CA ARG A 32 2.47 -17.36 -2.40
C ARG A 32 2.55 -16.25 -3.46
N ARG A 33 1.63 -15.30 -3.45
CA ARG A 33 1.51 -14.20 -4.43
C ARG A 33 1.19 -12.90 -3.70
N THR A 34 2.13 -11.96 -3.67
CA THR A 34 2.08 -10.80 -2.75
C THR A 34 1.09 -9.69 -3.15
N ALA A 35 0.72 -9.56 -4.42
CA ALA A 35 -0.18 -8.48 -4.87
C ALA A 35 -1.24 -8.88 -5.90
N SER A 36 -1.30 -10.17 -6.28
CA SER A 36 -2.26 -10.71 -7.25
C SER A 36 -2.39 -9.91 -8.57
N ILE A 37 -1.34 -9.17 -8.95
CA ILE A 37 -1.28 -8.38 -10.20
C ILE A 37 -1.47 -9.30 -11.39
N ASP A 38 -0.85 -10.47 -11.31
CA ASP A 38 -0.95 -11.54 -12.29
C ASP A 38 -2.38 -12.00 -12.51
N VAL A 39 -3.18 -12.14 -11.44
CA VAL A 39 -4.59 -12.51 -11.56
C VAL A 39 -5.37 -11.42 -12.29
N ALA A 40 -5.12 -10.14 -12.02
CA ALA A 40 -5.80 -9.05 -12.72
C ALA A 40 -5.47 -9.05 -14.22
N ILE A 41 -4.19 -9.26 -14.56
CA ILE A 41 -3.73 -9.33 -15.96
C ILE A 41 -4.28 -10.57 -16.68
N GLU A 42 -4.29 -11.73 -16.03
CA GLU A 42 -4.91 -12.97 -16.56
C GLU A 42 -6.40 -12.80 -16.88
N HIS A 43 -7.08 -11.87 -16.20
CA HIS A 43 -8.48 -11.51 -16.45
C HIS A 43 -8.65 -10.35 -17.46
N GLY A 44 -7.59 -9.97 -18.17
CA GLY A 44 -7.65 -8.98 -19.25
C GLY A 44 -7.54 -7.52 -18.81
N ALA A 45 -7.04 -7.24 -17.60
CA ALA A 45 -6.88 -5.85 -17.17
C ALA A 45 -5.74 -5.16 -17.93
N ASP A 46 -6.07 -4.09 -18.68
CA ASP A 46 -5.09 -3.24 -19.36
C ASP A 46 -4.46 -2.18 -18.44
N LEU A 47 -5.12 -1.85 -17.32
CA LEU A 47 -4.63 -0.94 -16.29
C LEU A 47 -4.75 -1.59 -14.92
N VAL A 48 -3.62 -1.74 -14.21
CA VAL A 48 -3.59 -2.29 -12.86
C VAL A 48 -3.06 -1.25 -11.87
N ILE A 49 -3.85 -0.92 -10.85
CA ILE A 49 -3.42 -0.06 -9.74
C ILE A 49 -3.10 -0.95 -8.54
N CYS A 50 -1.82 -1.14 -8.25
CA CYS A 50 -1.33 -1.93 -7.15
C CYS A 50 -1.00 -1.04 -5.95
N TYR A 51 -1.73 -1.20 -4.84
CA TYR A 51 -1.38 -0.55 -3.58
C TYR A 51 -0.57 -1.50 -2.69
N ASN A 52 0.66 -1.11 -2.35
CA ASN A 52 1.51 -1.86 -1.42
C ASN A 52 1.74 -1.07 -0.12
N PRO A 53 1.03 -1.37 0.98
CA PRO A 53 1.24 -0.73 2.27
C PRO A 53 2.49 -1.26 3.01
N PHE A 54 3.10 -2.34 2.55
CA PHE A 54 4.20 -3.05 3.20
C PHE A 54 5.58 -2.66 2.67
N ARG A 55 5.75 -1.40 2.23
CA ARG A 55 7.08 -0.90 1.87
C ARG A 55 8.02 -1.02 3.08
N PRO A 56 9.24 -1.58 2.92
CA PRO A 56 10.21 -1.67 4.00
C PRO A 56 10.64 -0.30 4.46
N PHE A 57 10.85 -0.14 5.77
CA PHE A 57 11.35 1.11 6.32
C PHE A 57 12.87 1.22 6.16
N THR A 58 13.38 2.40 5.79
CA THR A 58 14.82 2.63 5.72
C THR A 58 15.35 3.00 7.09
N ASN A 59 16.08 2.08 7.70
CA ASN A 59 16.67 2.27 9.02
C ASN A 59 18.07 2.92 9.02
N ARG A 60 18.33 3.84 8.08
CA ARG A 60 19.63 4.54 8.03
C ARG A 60 19.69 5.56 9.15
N VAL A 61 20.59 5.34 10.11
CA VAL A 61 20.93 6.36 11.11
C VAL A 61 21.75 7.44 10.40
N ALA A 62 21.17 8.62 10.26
CA ALA A 62 21.88 9.77 9.69
C ALA A 62 22.48 10.59 10.83
N HIS A 63 23.79 10.79 10.81
CA HIS A 63 24.44 11.74 11.72
C HIS A 63 24.42 13.11 11.06
N ARG A 64 23.56 14.01 11.55
CA ARG A 64 23.52 15.39 11.10
C ARG A 64 24.27 16.26 12.10
N TYR A 65 25.23 17.03 11.60
CA TYR A 65 25.84 18.09 12.38
C TYR A 65 24.85 19.26 12.48
N VAL A 66 24.52 19.67 13.70
CA VAL A 66 23.63 20.82 13.98
C VAL A 66 24.52 22.01 14.36
N PRO A 67 24.69 23.00 13.47
CA PRO A 67 25.61 24.12 13.69
C PRO A 67 25.24 24.98 14.91
N GLU A 68 23.94 25.05 15.23
CA GLU A 68 23.37 25.86 16.31
C GLU A 68 23.73 25.33 17.70
N THR A 69 23.90 24.01 17.83
CA THR A 69 24.22 23.34 19.11
C THR A 69 25.65 22.78 19.15
N GLY A 70 26.37 22.80 18.02
CA GLY A 70 27.74 22.29 17.87
C GLY A 70 27.84 20.77 18.05
N LYS A 71 26.73 20.04 17.91
CA LYS A 71 26.66 18.59 18.17
C LYS A 71 26.24 17.81 16.94
N PHE A 72 26.65 16.55 16.89
CA PHE A 72 26.09 15.57 15.97
C PHE A 72 24.82 14.99 16.58
N GLU A 73 23.69 15.22 15.93
CA GLU A 73 22.44 14.55 16.24
C GLU A 73 22.30 13.31 15.36
N SER A 74 21.92 12.19 15.96
CA SER A 74 21.64 10.95 15.24
C SER A 74 20.15 10.88 14.98
N GLU A 75 19.75 10.96 13.71
CA GLU A 75 18.36 10.84 13.28
C GLU A 75 18.10 9.38 12.89
N GLY A 76 17.27 8.69 13.68
CA GLY A 76 16.93 7.26 13.52
C GLY A 76 17.44 6.38 14.68
N THR A 77 16.89 5.16 14.80
CA THR A 77 17.26 4.18 15.84
C THR A 77 17.58 2.84 15.17
N PRO A 78 18.73 2.19 15.43
CA PRO A 78 19.04 0.89 14.85
C PRO A 78 17.91 -0.14 15.04
N LEU A 79 17.60 -0.92 14.00
CA LEU A 79 16.50 -1.88 13.98
C LEU A 79 16.69 -2.97 15.06
N ALA A 80 17.96 -3.31 15.35
CA ALA A 80 18.33 -4.25 16.40
C ALA A 80 17.91 -3.76 17.80
N ASP A 81 17.86 -2.45 18.01
CA ASP A 81 17.51 -1.83 19.30
C ASP A 81 15.98 -1.72 19.48
N GLN A 82 15.20 -2.07 18.44
CA GLN A 82 13.73 -1.99 18.46
C GLN A 82 13.05 -3.32 18.79
N GLY A 83 13.82 -4.35 19.15
CA GLY A 83 13.32 -5.65 19.59
C GLY A 83 12.94 -6.62 18.46
N ILE A 84 12.80 -7.90 18.81
CA ILE A 84 12.67 -9.01 17.86
C ILE A 84 11.42 -8.93 16.97
N ILE A 85 10.29 -8.42 17.50
CA ILE A 85 9.04 -8.28 16.74
C ILE A 85 9.20 -7.26 15.61
N THR A 86 9.90 -6.17 15.87
CA THR A 86 10.16 -5.12 14.89
C THR A 86 11.08 -5.61 13.77
N VAL A 87 12.10 -6.39 14.13
CA VAL A 87 12.97 -7.07 13.16
C VAL A 87 12.16 -8.04 12.29
N LEU A 88 11.29 -8.87 12.90
CA LEU A 88 10.43 -9.80 12.15
C LEU A 88 9.47 -9.08 11.20
N ASN A 89 8.85 -7.97 11.64
CA ASN A 89 7.99 -7.13 10.79
C ASN A 89 8.77 -6.56 9.60
N GLN A 90 10.00 -6.08 9.82
CA GLN A 90 10.85 -5.59 8.74
C GLN A 90 11.23 -6.72 7.76
N VAL A 91 11.61 -7.91 8.25
CA VAL A 91 11.91 -9.07 7.40
C VAL A 91 10.70 -9.44 6.55
N PHE A 92 9.51 -9.50 7.15
CA PHE A 92 8.27 -9.78 6.43
C PHE A 92 8.00 -8.75 5.33
N ARG A 93 8.11 -7.44 5.65
CA ARG A 93 7.98 -6.35 4.66
C ARG A 93 9.00 -6.45 3.54
N THR A 94 10.27 -6.75 3.86
CA THR A 94 11.31 -6.95 2.83
C THR A 94 10.96 -8.12 1.92
N LEU A 95 10.54 -9.26 2.47
CA LEU A 95 10.14 -10.43 1.68
C LEU A 95 8.95 -10.14 0.76
N LEU A 96 7.91 -9.47 1.27
CA LEU A 96 6.76 -9.06 0.45
C LEU A 96 7.17 -8.09 -0.65
N HIS A 97 7.92 -7.06 -0.30
CA HIS A 97 8.33 -6.03 -1.26
C HIS A 97 9.27 -6.60 -2.35
N SER A 98 10.25 -7.44 -2.00
CA SER A 98 11.11 -8.09 -2.99
C SER A 98 10.32 -8.97 -3.96
N ARG A 99 9.28 -9.67 -3.49
CA ARG A 99 8.40 -10.46 -4.35
C ARG A 99 7.56 -9.60 -5.28
N LEU A 100 6.99 -8.51 -4.77
CA LEU A 100 6.27 -7.54 -5.60
C LEU A 100 7.18 -6.99 -6.70
N GLN A 101 8.39 -6.54 -6.35
CA GLN A 101 9.36 -6.02 -7.31
C GLN A 101 9.76 -7.07 -8.36
N TYR A 102 9.91 -8.34 -7.96
CA TYR A 102 10.17 -9.42 -8.90
C TYR A 102 9.00 -9.66 -9.86
N GLY A 103 7.76 -9.71 -9.35
CA GLY A 103 6.57 -9.85 -10.20
C GLY A 103 6.42 -8.70 -11.19
N LEU A 104 6.67 -7.46 -10.76
CA LEU A 104 6.64 -6.28 -11.64
C LEU A 104 7.68 -6.36 -12.76
N ARG A 105 8.92 -6.80 -12.44
CA ARG A 105 9.97 -6.98 -13.47
C ARG A 105 9.58 -8.00 -14.52
N GLN A 106 8.94 -9.10 -14.11
CA GLN A 106 8.47 -10.10 -15.06
C GLN A 106 7.49 -9.51 -16.08
N TYR A 107 6.58 -8.62 -15.65
CA TYR A 107 5.67 -7.93 -16.56
C TYR A 107 6.33 -6.82 -17.39
N GLN A 108 7.38 -6.19 -16.87
CA GLN A 108 8.19 -5.24 -17.65
C GLN A 108 8.96 -5.92 -18.78
N GLU A 109 9.34 -7.20 -18.60
CA GLU A 109 10.09 -7.99 -19.58
C GLU A 109 9.18 -8.79 -20.53
N ASP A 110 7.90 -8.98 -20.18
CA ASP A 110 6.93 -9.70 -21.01
C ASP A 110 6.44 -8.84 -22.18
N THR A 111 6.88 -9.19 -23.38
CA THR A 111 6.47 -8.52 -24.63
C THR A 111 4.99 -8.68 -24.97
N ASN A 112 4.28 -9.62 -24.35
CA ASN A 112 2.85 -9.83 -24.58
C ASN A 112 1.97 -8.91 -23.72
N PHE A 113 2.50 -8.38 -22.61
CA PHE A 113 1.76 -7.46 -21.77
C PHE A 113 1.83 -6.04 -22.36
N GLN A 114 0.67 -5.49 -22.75
CA GLN A 114 0.56 -4.16 -23.37
C GLN A 114 -0.15 -3.13 -22.47
N GLY A 115 -0.29 -3.42 -21.18
CA GLY A 115 -0.95 -2.56 -20.21
C GLY A 115 0.00 -1.72 -19.35
N ASP A 116 -0.58 -0.90 -18.49
CA ASP A 116 0.12 -0.07 -17.51
C ASP A 116 -0.10 -0.59 -16.08
N ILE A 117 0.96 -0.60 -15.26
CA ILE A 117 0.88 -0.95 -13.84
C ILE A 117 1.32 0.26 -13.01
N ILE A 118 0.39 0.84 -12.26
CA ILE A 118 0.68 1.91 -11.31
C ILE A 118 0.85 1.30 -9.92
N VAL A 119 2.06 1.42 -9.36
CA VAL A 119 2.35 0.97 -7.99
C VAL A 119 2.34 2.16 -7.05
N VAL A 120 1.48 2.11 -6.04
CA VAL A 120 1.37 3.13 -5.01
C VAL A 120 1.88 2.57 -3.69
N GLU A 121 2.94 3.19 -3.17
CA GLU A 121 3.57 2.80 -1.90
C GLU A 121 3.71 4.01 -0.97
N PRO A 122 3.65 3.83 0.36
CA PRO A 122 4.04 4.86 1.30
C PRO A 122 5.54 5.16 1.17
N THR A 123 5.97 6.31 1.69
CA THR A 123 7.40 6.65 1.70
C THR A 123 8.19 5.72 2.64
N GLU A 124 9.46 5.45 2.32
CA GLU A 124 10.38 4.62 3.12
C GLU A 124 10.72 5.19 4.50
N ARG A 125 10.35 6.45 4.75
CA ARG A 125 10.52 7.15 6.02
C ARG A 125 9.23 7.23 6.83
N ASP A 126 8.16 6.59 6.37
CA ASP A 126 6.87 6.62 7.04
C ASP A 126 6.87 5.70 8.27
N THR A 127 7.35 6.23 9.39
CA THR A 127 7.42 5.52 10.68
C THR A 127 6.04 5.17 11.21
N ARG A 128 5.00 5.91 10.84
CA ARG A 128 3.61 5.62 11.23
C ARG A 128 3.11 4.36 10.54
N PHE A 129 3.31 4.23 9.22
CA PHE A 129 2.99 2.99 8.50
C PHE A 129 3.78 1.79 8.98
N PHE A 130 5.03 2.00 9.38
CA PHE A 130 5.86 0.93 9.94
C PHE A 130 5.37 0.46 11.32
N ALA A 131 4.96 1.38 12.20
CA ALA A 131 4.51 1.10 13.55
C ALA A 131 3.07 0.59 13.66
N MET A 132 2.24 0.79 12.63
CA MET A 132 0.87 0.27 12.62
C MET A 132 0.86 -1.26 12.62
N ASN A 133 0.08 -1.84 13.54
CA ASN A 133 -0.09 -3.29 13.64
C ASN A 133 -1.24 -3.72 12.71
N PRO A 134 -0.98 -4.53 11.65
CA PRO A 134 -2.01 -5.00 10.73
C PRO A 134 -3.12 -5.83 11.40
N LEU A 135 -2.86 -6.39 12.59
CA LEU A 135 -3.81 -7.21 13.35
C LEU A 135 -4.62 -6.40 14.36
N ALA A 136 -4.26 -5.13 14.58
CA ALA A 136 -5.02 -4.22 15.42
C ALA A 136 -6.19 -3.63 14.62
N PHE A 137 -7.20 -4.46 14.33
CA PHE A 137 -8.34 -4.06 13.50
C PHE A 137 -9.08 -2.81 14.01
N TRP A 138 -9.04 -2.55 15.32
CA TRP A 138 -9.60 -1.34 15.93
C TRP A 138 -8.88 -0.04 15.53
N GLU A 139 -7.64 -0.13 15.02
CA GLU A 139 -6.91 1.02 14.45
C GLU A 139 -7.25 1.28 12.98
N GLY A 140 -8.18 0.51 12.39
CA GLY A 140 -8.57 0.61 10.98
C GLY A 140 -8.84 2.04 10.50
N PRO A 141 -9.66 2.86 11.20
CA PRO A 141 -9.89 4.25 10.79
C PRO A 141 -8.61 5.08 10.77
N LYS A 142 -7.74 4.92 11.78
CA LYS A 142 -6.45 5.62 11.85
C LYS A 142 -5.52 5.21 10.71
N ALA A 143 -5.48 3.92 10.40
CA ALA A 143 -4.72 3.39 9.27
C ALA A 143 -5.25 3.86 7.91
N GLY A 144 -6.58 3.88 7.73
CA GLY A 144 -7.23 4.39 6.53
C GLY A 144 -6.93 5.87 6.28
N ARG A 145 -7.03 6.71 7.31
CA ARG A 145 -6.72 8.15 7.21
C ARG A 145 -5.25 8.39 6.88
N HIS A 146 -4.33 7.69 7.55
CA HIS A 146 -2.91 7.80 7.26
C HIS A 146 -2.58 7.29 5.84
N GLY A 147 -3.22 6.19 5.42
CA GLY A 147 -3.15 5.66 4.06
C GLY A 147 -3.61 6.67 3.01
N TYR A 148 -4.76 7.30 3.22
CA TYR A 148 -5.28 8.32 2.32
C TYR A 148 -4.29 9.48 2.14
N VAL A 149 -3.74 10.00 3.24
CA VAL A 149 -2.74 11.08 3.20
C VAL A 149 -1.48 10.64 2.44
N SER A 150 -0.94 9.47 2.78
CA SER A 150 0.31 8.94 2.19
C SER A 150 0.17 8.68 0.69
N VAL A 151 -0.92 8.02 0.28
CA VAL A 151 -1.25 7.77 -1.13
C VAL A 151 -1.44 9.08 -1.89
N THR A 152 -2.20 10.03 -1.34
CA THR A 152 -2.45 11.31 -2.00
C THR A 152 -1.17 12.10 -2.20
N GLN A 153 -0.25 12.08 -1.23
CA GLN A 153 1.07 12.70 -1.37
C GLN A 153 1.93 12.02 -2.45
N SER A 154 1.89 10.68 -2.54
CA SER A 154 2.58 9.95 -3.61
C SER A 154 2.04 10.32 -4.99
N ILE A 155 0.71 10.38 -5.13
CA ILE A 155 0.04 10.80 -6.37
C ILE A 155 0.38 12.25 -6.71
N GLU A 156 0.37 13.18 -5.74
CA GLU A 156 0.73 14.58 -5.99
C GLU A 156 2.18 14.72 -6.47
N THR A 157 3.09 13.95 -5.89
CA THR A 157 4.52 13.93 -6.26
C THR A 157 4.71 13.47 -7.71
N HIS A 158 3.95 12.47 -8.15
CA HIS A 158 4.05 11.87 -9.49
C HIS A 158 2.90 12.27 -10.40
N TYR A 159 2.25 13.41 -10.11
CA TYR A 159 0.94 13.76 -10.68
C TYR A 159 0.92 13.74 -12.21
N ASP A 160 1.96 14.28 -12.86
CA ASP A 160 1.94 14.44 -14.31
C ASP A 160 2.00 13.08 -15.03
N ILE A 161 2.82 12.13 -14.52
CA ILE A 161 2.91 10.76 -15.03
C ILE A 161 1.61 10.00 -14.76
N VAL A 162 1.12 10.04 -13.51
CA VAL A 162 -0.12 9.35 -13.13
C VAL A 162 -1.30 9.88 -13.95
N LYS A 163 -1.39 11.20 -14.15
CA LYS A 163 -2.43 11.80 -15.00
C LYS A 163 -2.33 11.32 -16.44
N GLN A 164 -1.12 11.30 -17.00
CA GLN A 164 -0.92 10.88 -18.39
C GLN A 164 -1.36 9.43 -18.60
N ILE A 165 -0.98 8.51 -17.70
CA ILE A 165 -1.39 7.10 -17.75
C ILE A 165 -2.90 7.01 -17.57
N LEU A 166 -3.48 7.55 -16.49
CA LEU A 166 -4.93 7.45 -16.26
C LEU A 166 -5.74 8.02 -17.45
N GLN A 167 -5.28 9.09 -18.07
CA GLN A 167 -5.95 9.72 -19.20
C GLN A 167 -5.92 8.84 -20.47
N SER A 168 -4.89 8.02 -20.71
CA SER A 168 -4.89 7.08 -21.86
C SER A 168 -6.00 6.03 -21.75
N TYR A 169 -6.39 5.68 -20.52
CA TYR A 169 -7.53 4.81 -20.20
C TYR A 169 -8.85 5.58 -19.97
N GLY A 170 -8.89 6.87 -20.31
CA GLY A 170 -10.09 7.71 -20.18
C GLY A 170 -10.43 8.12 -18.74
N ILE A 171 -9.56 7.87 -17.76
CA ILE A 171 -9.72 8.28 -16.36
C ILE A 171 -9.16 9.70 -16.20
N LEU A 172 -10.04 10.65 -15.92
CA LEU A 172 -9.66 12.05 -15.76
C LEU A 172 -9.28 12.35 -14.31
N MET A 173 -8.18 13.09 -14.13
CA MET A 173 -7.69 13.52 -12.82
C MET A 173 -7.33 15.01 -12.85
N THR A 174 -7.75 15.74 -11.81
CA THR A 174 -7.39 17.15 -11.61
C THR A 174 -6.57 17.35 -10.32
N ARG A 175 -5.56 18.25 -10.35
CA ARG A 175 -4.77 18.59 -9.15
C ARG A 175 -5.66 19.16 -8.03
N ARG A 176 -6.73 19.85 -8.42
CA ARG A 176 -7.69 20.45 -7.49
C ARG A 176 -8.37 19.40 -6.64
N GLU A 177 -8.92 18.35 -7.24
CA GLU A 177 -9.61 17.28 -6.51
C GLU A 177 -8.68 16.52 -5.56
N VAL A 178 -7.47 16.22 -6.02
CA VAL A 178 -6.43 15.55 -5.20
C VAL A 178 -6.10 16.39 -3.96
N ARG A 179 -5.89 17.70 -4.13
CA ARG A 179 -5.58 18.62 -3.02
C ARG A 179 -6.76 18.85 -2.08
N GLU A 180 -7.95 19.07 -2.61
CA GLU A 180 -9.17 19.26 -1.80
C GLU A 180 -9.45 18.03 -0.91
N GLY A 181 -9.19 16.82 -1.42
CA GLY A 181 -9.28 15.59 -0.63
C GLY A 181 -8.26 15.55 0.50
N LEU A 182 -6.99 15.86 0.21
CA LEU A 182 -5.92 15.92 1.21
C LEU A 182 -6.20 16.96 2.29
N GLU A 183 -6.66 18.16 1.91
CA GLU A 183 -6.99 19.22 2.85
C GLU A 183 -8.15 18.84 3.75
N ARG A 184 -9.21 18.23 3.21
CA ARG A 184 -10.33 17.74 4.02
C ARG A 184 -9.86 16.68 5.01
N MET A 185 -9.07 15.70 4.56
CA MET A 185 -8.53 14.66 5.43
C MET A 185 -7.63 15.23 6.54
N ARG A 186 -6.83 16.25 6.25
CA ARG A 186 -5.97 16.91 7.25
C ARG A 186 -6.76 17.75 8.24
N ARG A 187 -7.82 18.44 7.79
CA ARG A 187 -8.66 19.29 8.64
C ARG A 187 -9.61 18.49 9.53
N PHE A 188 -10.16 17.39 9.02
CA PHE A 188 -11.25 16.65 9.65
C PHE A 188 -10.88 15.21 10.04
N GLY A 189 -9.64 14.76 9.85
CA GLY A 189 -9.21 13.37 10.10
C GLY A 189 -9.26 12.89 11.56
N GLY A 190 -9.90 13.63 12.48
CA GLY A 190 -10.25 13.18 13.81
C GLY A 190 -11.75 13.23 14.11
N SER A 191 -12.57 13.74 13.18
CA SER A 191 -14.03 13.85 13.29
C SER A 191 -14.72 12.91 12.30
N ALA A 192 -16.03 12.70 12.49
CA ALA A 192 -16.86 11.91 11.58
C ALA A 192 -16.81 12.43 10.12
N GLU A 193 -16.60 13.74 9.94
CA GLU A 193 -16.50 14.40 8.63
C GLU A 193 -15.22 14.01 7.86
N GLY A 194 -14.13 13.66 8.57
CA GLY A 194 -12.92 13.13 7.93
C GLY A 194 -13.13 11.70 7.43
N ASP A 195 -13.92 10.91 8.16
CA ASP A 195 -14.28 9.55 7.76
C ASP A 195 -15.28 9.56 6.59
N GLU A 196 -16.09 10.61 6.43
CA GLU A 196 -16.93 10.81 5.23
C GLU A 196 -16.12 10.92 3.94
N VAL A 197 -14.87 11.41 3.97
CA VAL A 197 -14.00 11.42 2.78
C VAL A 197 -13.67 9.99 2.34
N LEU A 198 -13.52 9.04 3.29
CA LEU A 198 -13.27 7.63 3.00
C LEU A 198 -14.54 6.91 2.54
N LEU A 199 -15.71 7.36 3.03
CA LEU A 199 -17.00 6.71 2.80
C LEU A 199 -17.82 7.38 1.70
N ARG A 200 -17.32 8.47 1.09
CA ARG A 200 -18.02 9.20 0.04
C ARG A 200 -18.31 8.27 -1.14
N GLU A 201 -19.55 8.28 -1.60
CA GLU A 201 -19.88 7.67 -2.88
C GLU A 201 -19.13 8.38 -4.01
N VAL A 202 -18.14 7.70 -4.56
CA VAL A 202 -17.43 8.14 -5.75
C VAL A 202 -18.30 7.81 -6.97
N PRO A 203 -18.45 8.71 -7.96
CA PRO A 203 -19.22 8.43 -9.17
C PRO A 203 -18.75 7.11 -9.78
N ARG A 204 -19.65 6.13 -9.86
CA ARG A 204 -19.39 4.89 -10.59
C ARG A 204 -19.49 5.22 -12.07
N ARG A 205 -18.35 5.21 -12.75
CA ARG A 205 -18.36 5.14 -14.21
C ARG A 205 -18.56 3.68 -14.56
N GLU A 206 -19.46 3.38 -15.48
CA GLU A 206 -19.41 2.11 -16.19
C GLU A 206 -18.12 2.15 -17.01
N LEU A 207 -17.09 1.50 -16.48
CA LEU A 207 -15.92 1.16 -17.26
C LEU A 207 -16.35 -0.05 -18.08
N ASP A 208 -16.44 0.11 -19.40
CA ASP A 208 -16.54 -1.04 -20.29
C ASP A 208 -15.27 -1.86 -20.08
N VAL A 209 -15.43 -2.98 -19.37
CA VAL A 209 -14.41 -4.02 -19.30
C VAL A 209 -14.57 -4.80 -20.60
N ALA A 210 -13.70 -4.54 -21.57
CA ALA A 210 -13.67 -5.23 -22.85
C ALA A 210 -13.34 -6.72 -22.67
#